data_AF-B3PKY7-F1
#
_entry.id   AF-B3PKY7-F1
#
_cell.length_a   1.000
_cell.length_b   1.000
_cell.length_c   1.000
_cell.angle_alpha   90.00
_cell.angle_beta   90.00
_cell.angle_gamma   90.00
#
_symmetry.space_group_name_H-M   'P 1'
#
loop_
_entity.id
_entity.type
_entity.pdbx_description
1 polymer ?
#
loop_
_entity_poly.entity_id
_entity_poly.type
_entity_poly.pdbx_seq_one_letter_code
_entity_poly.pdbx_strand_id
1 'polypeptide(L)'
;MEIYVDIKFTSPEKDTDFWVQLAEGLCDHKRGAWLEEQFDRFGEQASALITEIMDECDKSNAGGEALIFESWEQDGNQFETCVNGGWIIFDLLPKIRELLELCGVQDLYMDNPEDSEW
;
A
#
# COMPACT_ATOMS: atom_id res chain seq x y z
N MET A 1 -2.58 -15.72 10.92
CA MET A 1 -3.88 -15.61 10.24
C MET A 1 -3.64 -14.69 9.08
N GLU A 2 -3.93 -15.14 7.87
CA GLU A 2 -3.79 -14.35 6.66
C GLU A 2 -5.06 -13.51 6.51
N ILE A 3 -4.90 -12.23 6.24
CA ILE A 3 -6.01 -11.29 6.00
C ILE A 3 -5.64 -10.55 4.72
N TYR A 4 -6.38 -10.86 3.68
CA TYR A 4 -6.20 -10.31 2.34
C TYR A 4 -7.11 -9.11 2.15
N VAL A 5 -6.56 -8.06 1.53
CA VAL A 5 -7.29 -6.85 1.17
C VAL A 5 -6.97 -6.52 -0.27
N ASP A 6 -8.02 -6.41 -1.09
CA ASP A 6 -7.87 -5.86 -2.43
C ASP A 6 -7.95 -4.33 -2.38
N ILE A 7 -6.98 -3.69 -3.02
CA ILE A 7 -6.89 -2.24 -3.16
C ILE A 7 -6.94 -1.92 -4.66
N LYS A 8 -7.87 -1.05 -5.05
CA LYS A 8 -8.03 -0.61 -6.45
C LYS A 8 -8.05 0.90 -6.51
N PHE A 9 -7.37 1.48 -7.49
CA PHE A 9 -7.39 2.93 -7.68
C PHE A 9 -7.00 3.31 -9.10
N THR A 10 -7.32 4.55 -9.47
CA THR A 10 -6.91 5.20 -10.71
C THR A 10 -5.78 6.18 -10.39
N SER A 11 -4.58 6.00 -10.94
CA SER A 11 -3.49 6.97 -10.77
C SER A 11 -3.69 8.19 -11.69
N PRO A 12 -3.09 9.35 -11.37
CA PRO A 12 -2.88 10.39 -12.38
C PRO A 12 -2.11 9.81 -13.57
N GLU A 13 -2.54 10.12 -14.80
CA GLU A 13 -1.90 9.57 -16.03
C GLU A 13 -0.38 9.81 -16.06
N LYS A 14 0.06 10.99 -15.60
CA LYS A 14 1.47 11.38 -15.53
C LYS A 14 2.32 10.55 -14.56
N ASP A 15 1.68 9.86 -13.63
CA ASP A 15 2.34 9.08 -12.57
C ASP A 15 2.18 7.57 -12.79
N THR A 16 1.56 7.13 -13.90
CA THR A 16 1.32 5.70 -14.21
C THR A 16 2.60 4.88 -14.14
N ASP A 17 3.68 5.31 -14.80
CA ASP A 17 4.97 4.61 -14.80
C ASP A 17 5.58 4.46 -13.40
N PHE A 18 5.31 5.44 -12.52
CA PHE A 18 5.75 5.37 -11.13
C PHE A 18 5.00 4.27 -10.36
N TRP A 19 3.68 4.18 -10.52
CA TRP A 19 2.87 3.16 -9.84
C TRP A 19 3.21 1.75 -10.31
N VAL A 20 3.54 1.58 -11.59
CA VAL A 20 4.09 0.31 -12.11
C VAL A 20 5.38 -0.06 -11.39
N GLN A 21 6.36 0.85 -11.35
CA GLN A 21 7.64 0.60 -10.69
C GLN A 21 7.48 0.32 -9.19
N LEU A 22 6.53 1.01 -8.55
CA LEU A 22 6.21 0.81 -7.14
C LEU A 22 5.63 -0.60 -6.91
N ALA A 23 4.62 -1.00 -7.68
CA ALA A 23 3.98 -2.31 -7.56
C ALA A 23 4.96 -3.45 -7.84
N GLU A 24 5.75 -3.35 -8.91
CA GLU A 24 6.83 -4.30 -9.21
C GLU A 24 7.85 -4.40 -8.06
N GLY A 25 8.29 -3.26 -7.53
CA GLY A 25 9.23 -3.24 -6.43
C GLY A 25 8.68 -3.86 -5.15
N LEU A 26 7.42 -3.63 -4.83
CA LEU A 26 6.76 -4.20 -3.65
C LEU A 26 6.60 -5.72 -3.76
N CYS A 27 6.26 -6.25 -4.94
CA CYS A 27 6.24 -7.70 -5.20
C CYS A 27 7.65 -8.32 -5.20
N ASP A 28 8.69 -7.55 -5.54
CA ASP A 28 10.11 -7.94 -5.41
C ASP A 28 10.67 -7.74 -3.98
N HIS A 29 9.80 -7.56 -2.98
CA HIS A 29 10.16 -7.34 -1.57
C HIS A 29 11.05 -6.09 -1.32
N LYS A 30 11.02 -5.08 -2.19
CA LYS A 30 11.70 -3.80 -1.94
C LYS A 30 10.89 -2.97 -0.94
N ARG A 31 11.49 -2.70 0.23
CA ARG A 31 10.84 -2.04 1.39
C ARG A 31 11.84 -1.18 2.18
N GLY A 32 11.35 -0.53 3.24
CA GLY A 32 12.15 0.34 4.10
C GLY A 32 12.58 1.61 3.35
N ALA A 33 13.86 1.99 3.47
CA ALA A 33 14.40 3.20 2.86
C ALA A 33 14.07 3.34 1.36
N TRP A 34 14.08 2.24 0.59
CA TRP A 34 13.71 2.32 -0.84
C TRP A 34 12.26 2.78 -1.04
N LEU A 35 11.35 2.26 -0.22
CA LEU A 35 9.93 2.58 -0.30
C LEU A 35 9.68 4.01 0.18
N GLU A 36 10.30 4.42 1.29
CA GLU A 36 10.24 5.79 1.79
C GLU A 36 10.69 6.82 0.73
N GLU A 37 11.83 6.57 0.07
CA GLU A 37 12.35 7.42 -1.00
C GLU A 37 11.37 7.57 -2.19
N GLN A 38 10.53 6.57 -2.46
CA GLN A 38 9.55 6.65 -3.56
C GLN A 38 8.47 7.71 -3.28
N PHE A 39 8.13 7.96 -2.01
CA PHE A 39 7.04 8.86 -1.62
C PHE A 39 7.47 10.31 -1.41
N ASP A 40 8.77 10.60 -1.36
CA ASP A 40 9.30 11.98 -1.26
C ASP A 40 8.77 12.91 -2.36
N ARG A 41 8.48 12.35 -3.55
CA ARG A 41 7.92 13.10 -4.69
C ARG A 41 6.51 13.66 -4.44
N PHE A 42 5.75 13.10 -3.50
CA PHE A 42 4.39 13.52 -3.16
C PHE A 42 4.35 14.51 -1.99
N GLY A 43 5.52 14.86 -1.44
CA GLY A 43 5.68 15.86 -0.39
C GLY A 43 5.87 15.27 1.00
N GLU A 44 6.21 16.16 1.94
CA GLU A 44 6.62 15.79 3.31
C GLU A 44 5.54 14.99 4.07
N GLN A 45 4.26 15.27 3.81
CA GLN A 45 3.16 14.55 4.46
C GLN A 45 3.10 13.08 4.04
N ALA A 46 3.23 12.78 2.74
CA ALA A 46 3.23 11.41 2.25
C ALA A 46 4.48 10.66 2.74
N SER A 47 5.64 11.31 2.72
CA SER A 47 6.92 10.76 3.21
C SER A 47 6.90 10.44 4.71
N ALA A 48 6.31 11.33 5.53
CA ALA A 48 6.13 11.08 6.96
C ALA A 48 5.17 9.91 7.23
N LEU A 49 4.06 9.84 6.47
CA LEU A 49 3.05 8.81 6.67
C LEU A 49 3.52 7.41 6.26
N ILE A 50 4.28 7.27 5.16
CA ILE A 50 4.85 5.97 4.80
C ILE A 50 5.87 5.51 5.84
N THR A 51 6.68 6.42 6.39
CA THR A 51 7.61 6.11 7.48
C THR A 51 6.86 5.58 8.71
N GLU A 52 5.72 6.20 9.06
CA GLU A 52 4.89 5.75 10.18
C GLU A 52 4.30 4.34 9.95
N ILE A 53 3.81 4.06 8.72
CA ILE A 53 3.32 2.73 8.34
C ILE A 53 4.44 1.68 8.49
N MET A 54 5.65 1.99 8.03
CA MET A 54 6.80 1.08 8.13
C MET A 54 7.22 0.84 9.58
N ASP A 55 7.24 1.89 10.41
CA ASP A 55 7.53 1.77 11.84
C ASP A 55 6.52 0.88 12.58
N GLU A 56 5.25 0.93 12.20
CA GLU A 56 4.20 0.06 12.78
C GLU A 56 4.32 -1.38 12.31
N CYS A 57 4.67 -1.58 11.04
CA CYS A 57 5.03 -2.89 10.51
C CYS A 57 6.17 -3.51 11.32
N ASP A 58 7.22 -2.76 11.64
CA ASP A 58 8.37 -3.26 12.40
C ASP A 58 8.04 -3.55 13.87
N LYS A 59 7.18 -2.74 14.51
CA LYS A 59 6.77 -2.94 15.91
C LYS A 59 5.91 -4.18 16.11
N SER A 60 5.08 -4.52 15.13
CA SER A 60 4.16 -5.66 15.18
C SER A 60 4.81 -7.00 14.82
N ASN A 61 5.96 -6.98 14.13
CA ASN A 61 6.66 -8.16 13.66
C ASN A 61 7.42 -8.91 14.76
N ALA A 62 6.68 -9.62 15.61
CA ALA A 62 7.21 -10.66 16.49
C ALA A 62 7.44 -12.01 15.75
N GLY A 63 7.82 -12.00 14.46
CA GLY A 63 8.25 -13.22 13.74
C GLY A 63 7.93 -13.38 12.25
N GLY A 64 7.52 -12.34 11.50
CA GLY A 64 7.20 -12.44 10.06
C GLY A 64 7.27 -11.09 9.32
N GLU A 65 6.87 -11.06 8.05
CA GLU A 65 6.66 -9.81 7.30
C GLU A 65 5.23 -9.28 7.56
N ALA A 66 5.11 -8.03 8.00
CA ALA A 66 3.83 -7.43 8.43
C ALA A 66 2.87 -7.10 7.27
N LEU A 67 3.42 -6.83 6.08
CA LEU A 67 2.67 -6.51 4.86
C LEU A 67 3.34 -7.20 3.68
N ILE A 68 2.62 -8.10 3.01
CA ILE A 68 3.08 -8.82 1.83
C ILE A 68 2.18 -8.42 0.65
N PHE A 69 2.80 -7.92 -0.42
CA PHE A 69 2.11 -7.61 -1.67
C PHE A 69 2.10 -8.88 -2.53
N GLU A 70 0.94 -9.54 -2.62
CA GLU A 70 0.78 -10.86 -3.24
C GLU A 70 0.70 -10.78 -4.76
N SER A 71 -0.02 -9.78 -5.26
CA SER A 71 -0.25 -9.59 -6.70
C SER A 71 -0.56 -8.14 -7.03
N TRP A 72 -0.36 -7.80 -8.31
CA TRP A 72 -0.84 -6.56 -8.89
C TRP A 72 -1.24 -6.75 -10.35
N GLU A 73 -2.20 -5.95 -10.80
CA GLU A 73 -2.65 -5.86 -12.18
C GLU A 73 -2.83 -4.38 -12.59
N GLN A 74 -2.80 -4.12 -13.89
CA GLN A 74 -2.96 -2.79 -14.46
C GLN A 74 -3.82 -2.81 -15.73
N ASP A 75 -4.72 -1.85 -15.86
CA ASP A 75 -5.42 -1.49 -17.10
C ASP A 75 -5.36 0.02 -17.32
N GLY A 76 -4.53 0.48 -18.26
CA GLY A 76 -4.26 1.91 -18.44
C GLY A 76 -3.62 2.54 -17.20
N ASN A 77 -4.31 3.48 -16.57
CA ASN A 77 -3.90 4.09 -15.29
C ASN A 77 -4.69 3.54 -14.09
N GLN A 78 -5.41 2.42 -14.26
CA GLN A 78 -6.07 1.70 -13.18
C GLN A 78 -5.15 0.61 -12.64
N PHE A 79 -5.09 0.51 -11.33
CA PHE A 79 -4.26 -0.43 -10.60
C PHE A 79 -5.12 -1.23 -9.63
N GLU A 80 -4.84 -2.51 -9.54
CA GLU A 80 -5.42 -3.43 -8.57
C GLU A 80 -4.29 -4.21 -7.90
N THR A 81 -4.29 -4.30 -6.57
CA THR A 81 -3.29 -5.07 -5.82
C THR A 81 -3.93 -5.77 -4.63
N CYS A 82 -3.43 -6.97 -4.32
CA CYS A 82 -3.84 -7.74 -3.17
C CYS A 82 -2.73 -7.72 -2.12
N VAL A 83 -3.08 -7.29 -0.90
CA VAL A 83 -2.14 -7.20 0.23
C VAL A 83 -2.55 -8.16 1.33
N ASN A 84 -1.60 -8.97 1.79
CA ASN A 84 -1.74 -9.79 2.98
C ASN A 84 -1.07 -9.08 4.16
N GLY A 85 -1.87 -8.59 5.11
CA GLY A 85 -1.37 -7.81 6.24
C GLY A 85 -1.63 -8.42 7.62
N GLY A 86 -2.22 -9.63 7.68
CA GLY A 86 -2.64 -10.22 8.96
C GLY A 86 -3.45 -9.25 9.83
N TRP A 87 -3.28 -9.29 11.15
CA TRP A 87 -4.04 -8.43 12.06
C TRP A 87 -3.64 -6.94 12.01
N ILE A 88 -2.40 -6.62 11.66
CA ILE A 88 -1.97 -5.21 11.63
C ILE A 88 -2.65 -4.44 10.49
N ILE A 89 -3.18 -5.14 9.47
CA ILE A 89 -3.90 -4.49 8.36
C ILE A 89 -5.05 -3.60 8.86
N PHE A 90 -5.76 -3.98 9.93
CA PHE A 90 -6.85 -3.16 10.47
C PHE A 90 -6.40 -1.78 10.95
N ASP A 91 -5.19 -1.69 11.52
CA ASP A 91 -4.60 -0.43 11.97
C ASP A 91 -4.00 0.36 10.80
N LEU A 92 -3.49 -0.34 9.77
CA LEU A 92 -2.79 0.27 8.64
C LEU A 92 -3.71 0.73 7.51
N LEU A 93 -4.87 0.10 7.30
CA LEU A 93 -5.77 0.45 6.19
C LEU A 93 -6.18 1.93 6.17
N PRO A 94 -6.54 2.58 7.31
CA PRO A 94 -6.83 4.00 7.33
C PRO A 94 -5.63 4.85 6.86
N LYS A 95 -4.41 4.46 7.23
CA LYS A 95 -3.17 5.17 6.85
C LYS A 95 -2.78 4.94 5.41
N ILE A 96 -2.94 3.71 4.90
CA ILE A 96 -2.73 3.38 3.50
C ILE A 96 -3.71 4.17 2.64
N ARG A 97 -4.99 4.27 3.05
CA ARG A 97 -5.98 5.12 2.39
C ARG A 97 -5.51 6.57 2.32
N GLU A 98 -5.16 7.16 3.46
CA GLU A 98 -4.70 8.54 3.54
C GLU A 98 -3.46 8.77 2.67
N LEU A 99 -2.50 7.84 2.67
CA LEU A 99 -1.30 7.91 1.84
C LEU A 99 -1.64 7.93 0.35
N LEU A 100 -2.51 7.03 -0.11
CA LEU A 100 -2.94 6.95 -1.50
C LEU A 100 -3.67 8.22 -1.93
N GLU A 101 -4.54 8.77 -1.07
CA GLU A 101 -5.23 10.04 -1.31
C GLU A 101 -4.24 11.22 -1.40
N LEU A 102 -3.21 11.27 -0.55
CA LEU A 102 -2.13 12.26 -0.64
C LEU A 102 -1.34 12.16 -1.95
N CYS A 103 -1.20 10.95 -2.49
CA CYS A 103 -0.56 10.73 -3.79
C CYS A 103 -1.44 11.12 -4.98
N GLY A 104 -2.68 11.55 -4.74
CA GLY A 104 -3.61 12.05 -5.75
C GLY A 104 -4.26 10.96 -6.59
N VAL A 105 -4.34 9.73 -6.08
CA VAL A 105 -5.12 8.68 -6.75
C VAL A 105 -6.61 8.99 -6.69
N GLN A 106 -7.36 8.44 -7.64
CA GLN A 106 -8.81 8.59 -7.78
C GLN A 106 -9.47 7.21 -7.71
N ASP A 107 -10.80 7.19 -7.55
CA ASP A 107 -11.59 5.95 -7.53
C ASP A 107 -11.09 4.90 -6.53
N LEU A 108 -10.52 5.34 -5.40
CA LEU A 108 -9.90 4.48 -4.41
C LEU A 108 -10.94 3.57 -3.74
N TYR A 109 -10.80 2.29 -4.02
CA TYR A 109 -11.51 1.19 -3.36
C TYR A 109 -10.51 0.38 -2.54
N MET A 110 -10.92 -0.01 -1.35
CA MET A 110 -10.17 -0.92 -0.48
C MET A 110 -11.19 -1.84 0.17
N ASP A 111 -10.96 -3.14 0.12
CA ASP A 111 -11.79 -4.09 0.85
C ASP A 111 -11.84 -3.72 2.33
N ASN A 112 -13.00 -3.94 2.93
CA ASN A 112 -13.12 -3.91 4.38
C ASN A 112 -13.03 -5.36 4.91
N PRO A 113 -11.87 -5.78 5.44
CA PRO A 113 -11.72 -7.12 5.99
C PRO A 113 -12.63 -7.39 7.21
N GLU A 114 -13.21 -6.35 7.82
CA GLU A 114 -14.22 -6.53 8.90
C GLU A 114 -15.62 -6.88 8.37
N ASP A 115 -15.96 -6.46 7.14
CA ASP A 115 -17.27 -6.76 6.51
C ASP A 115 -17.30 -8.13 5.83
N SER A 116 -16.14 -8.79 5.72
CA SER A 116 -15.99 -10.19 5.31
C SER A 116 -16.48 -11.11 6.44
N GLU A 117 -17.77 -11.01 6.78
CA GLU A 117 -18.43 -11.90 7.71
C GLU A 117 -18.38 -13.35 7.17
N TRP A 118 -17.86 -14.24 8.02
CA TRP A 118 -17.97 -15.69 7.87
C TRP A 118 -19.41 -16.19 8.02
#